data_AF-A0A7V3RSP1-F1
#
_entry.id   AF-A0A7V3RSP1-F1
#
_cell.length_a   1.000
_cell.length_b   1.000
_cell.length_c   1.000
_cell.angle_alpha   90.00
_cell.angle_beta   90.00
_cell.angle_gamma   90.00
#
_symmetry.space_group_name_H-M   'P 1'
#
loop_
_entity.id
_entity.type
_entity.pdbx_description
1 polymer ?
#
loop_
_entity_poly.entity_id
_entity_poly.type
_entity_poly.pdbx_seq_one_letter_code
_entity_poly.pdbx_strand_id
1 'polypeptide(L)'
;MANLTQREKRQLRWTMGFNTIDMADYVAQLRGLGAVLAIPVQEHGDDYDYRIVRNLSVGHAKLIKEDIQKVQQEIRGMIRWYDNDPRNAAGILSVLGLPLPNIAREKLHFVACMPAALEQKLSRLELDYLAKHYPGRSEDDIEATKFRIKVLRNGRYEPEVVELKLR
;
A
#
# COMPACT_ATOMS: atom_id res chain seq x y z
N MET A 1 -3.42 -5.40 28.43
CA MET A 1 -3.47 -4.83 27.07
C MET A 1 -2.07 -4.98 26.48
N ALA A 2 -1.92 -5.60 25.31
CA ALA A 2 -0.60 -5.72 24.69
C ALA A 2 -0.11 -4.33 24.25
N ASN A 3 1.10 -3.94 24.66
CA ASN A 3 1.71 -2.71 24.18
C ASN A 3 2.12 -2.91 22.71
N LEU A 4 1.61 -2.05 21.83
CA LEU A 4 2.00 -2.04 20.42
C LEU A 4 3.50 -1.75 20.28
N THR A 5 4.17 -2.50 19.40
CA THR A 5 5.54 -2.24 18.97
C THR A 5 5.61 -0.89 18.23
N GLN A 6 6.80 -0.28 18.14
CA GLN A 6 6.98 0.96 17.36
C GLN A 6 6.61 0.78 15.88
N ARG A 7 6.86 -0.42 15.35
CA ARG A 7 6.46 -0.80 14.00
C ARG A 7 4.94 -0.73 13.80
N GLU A 8 4.18 -1.33 14.72
CA GLU A 8 2.71 -1.31 14.65
C GLU A 8 2.15 0.10 14.83
N LYS A 9 2.73 0.91 15.72
CA LYS A 9 2.36 2.32 15.88
C LYS A 9 2.55 3.12 14.59
N ARG A 10 3.67 2.93 13.88
CA ARG A 10 3.93 3.56 12.56
C ARG A 10 2.84 3.19 11.56
N GLN A 11 2.54 1.90 11.43
CA GLN A 11 1.56 1.40 10.46
C GLN A 11 0.15 1.97 10.71
N LEU A 12 -0.22 2.20 11.97
CA LEU A 12 -1.52 2.78 12.32
C LEU A 12 -1.61 4.30 12.06
N ARG A 13 -0.48 5.02 12.12
CA ARG A 13 -0.47 6.49 11.98
C ARG A 13 -0.13 6.98 10.57
N TRP A 14 0.38 6.10 9.72
CA TRP A 14 0.79 6.45 8.36
C TRP A 14 -0.36 6.43 7.38
N THR A 15 -0.52 7.53 6.66
CA THR A 15 -1.43 7.64 5.51
C THR A 15 -0.62 7.84 4.23
N MET A 16 -0.94 7.07 3.19
CA MET A 16 -0.30 7.20 1.88
C MET A 16 -1.26 7.90 0.92
N GLY A 17 -0.90 9.09 0.47
CA GLY A 17 -1.58 9.84 -0.57
C GLY A 17 -1.08 9.44 -1.95
N PHE A 18 -1.82 8.54 -2.59
CA PHE A 18 -1.64 8.19 -4.00
C PHE A 18 -2.46 9.12 -4.89
N ASN A 19 -1.97 9.39 -6.10
CA ASN A 19 -2.80 9.97 -7.15
C ASN A 19 -3.70 8.88 -7.75
N THR A 20 -5.00 8.97 -7.49
CA THR A 20 -6.01 8.02 -7.99
C THR A 20 -6.93 8.65 -9.03
N ILE A 21 -6.57 9.79 -9.61
CA ILE A 21 -7.33 10.40 -10.72
C ILE A 21 -7.04 9.65 -12.02
N ASP A 22 -5.77 9.32 -12.24
CA ASP A 22 -5.31 8.50 -13.36
C ASP A 22 -4.93 7.12 -12.86
N MET A 23 -5.70 6.10 -13.25
CA MET A 23 -5.47 4.71 -12.86
C MET A 23 -4.14 4.16 -13.40
N ALA A 24 -3.68 4.64 -14.56
CA ALA A 24 -2.39 4.22 -15.12
C ALA A 24 -1.23 4.76 -14.25
N ASP A 25 -1.33 6.02 -13.82
CA ASP A 25 -0.39 6.60 -12.87
C ASP A 25 -0.49 5.92 -11.49
N TYR A 26 -1.69 5.54 -11.05
CA TYR A 26 -1.85 4.80 -9.78
C TYR A 26 -1.14 3.44 -9.82
N VAL A 27 -1.33 2.66 -10.89
CA VAL A 27 -0.60 1.39 -11.10
C VAL A 27 0.90 1.64 -11.18
N ALA A 28 1.34 2.70 -11.86
CA ALA A 28 2.75 3.05 -11.98
C ALA A 28 3.38 3.43 -10.62
N GLN A 29 2.66 4.17 -9.77
CA GLN A 29 3.05 4.47 -8.39
C GLN A 29 3.21 3.18 -7.58
N LEU A 30 2.19 2.31 -7.56
CA LEU A 30 2.22 1.02 -6.84
C LEU A 30 3.42 0.17 -7.29
N ARG A 31 3.62 0.04 -8.60
CA ARG A 31 4.76 -0.65 -9.19
C ARG A 31 6.09 -0.02 -8.79
N GLY A 32 6.19 1.31 -8.85
CA GLY A 32 7.41 2.06 -8.50
C GLY A 32 7.82 1.90 -7.03
N LEU A 33 6.85 1.63 -6.15
CA LEU A 33 7.08 1.33 -4.73
C LEU A 33 7.34 -0.16 -4.46
N GLY A 34 7.30 -1.01 -5.49
CA GLY A 34 7.50 -2.45 -5.37
C GLY A 34 6.31 -3.20 -4.77
N ALA A 35 5.09 -2.67 -4.92
CA ALA A 35 3.89 -3.28 -4.39
C ALA A 35 3.61 -4.64 -5.03
N VAL A 36 3.12 -5.57 -4.22
CA VAL A 36 2.42 -6.78 -4.63
C VAL A 36 0.95 -6.61 -4.29
N LEU A 37 0.03 -6.89 -5.21
CA LEU A 37 -1.39 -6.73 -4.94
C LEU A 37 -2.04 -8.07 -4.57
N ALA A 38 -2.85 -8.07 -3.53
CA ALA A 38 -3.82 -9.12 -3.26
C ALA A 38 -5.20 -8.66 -3.69
N ILE A 39 -5.81 -9.40 -4.62
CA ILE A 39 -7.12 -9.13 -5.20
C ILE A 39 -8.09 -10.23 -4.73
N PRO A 40 -9.23 -9.88 -4.12
CA PRO A 40 -10.28 -10.86 -3.82
C PRO A 40 -10.86 -11.40 -5.14
N VAL A 41 -10.93 -12.72 -5.28
CA VAL A 41 -11.43 -13.39 -6.49
C VAL A 41 -12.73 -14.14 -6.28
N GLN A 42 -13.03 -14.49 -5.04
CA GLN A 42 -14.24 -15.18 -4.63
C GLN A 42 -14.59 -14.79 -3.20
N GLU A 43 -15.87 -14.66 -2.93
CA GLU A 43 -16.42 -14.35 -1.60
C GLU A 43 -16.95 -15.63 -0.94
N HIS A 44 -16.68 -15.77 0.36
CA HIS A 44 -17.12 -16.88 1.21
C HIS A 44 -17.74 -16.33 2.50
N GLY A 45 -18.98 -15.84 2.40
CA GLY A 45 -19.63 -15.15 3.52
C GLY A 45 -18.93 -13.83 3.85
N ASP A 46 -18.28 -13.76 5.01
CA ASP A 46 -17.52 -12.58 5.46
C ASP A 46 -16.03 -12.61 5.09
N ASP A 47 -15.56 -13.67 4.40
CA ASP A 47 -14.16 -13.85 3.99
C ASP A 47 -14.00 -13.88 2.46
N TYR A 48 -12.76 -13.75 1.98
CA TYR A 48 -12.43 -13.78 0.55
C TYR A 48 -11.26 -14.70 0.24
N ASP A 49 -11.36 -15.42 -0.88
CA ASP A 49 -10.18 -15.98 -1.51
C ASP A 49 -9.42 -14.86 -2.23
N TYR A 50 -8.15 -14.68 -1.89
CA TYR A 50 -7.29 -13.72 -2.56
C TYR A 50 -6.37 -14.39 -3.59
N ARG A 51 -6.11 -13.69 -4.69
CA ARG A 51 -5.01 -14.00 -5.61
C ARG A 51 -4.04 -12.86 -5.70
N ILE A 52 -2.79 -13.21 -6.00
CA ILE A 52 -1.69 -12.27 -6.00
C ILE A 52 -1.34 -11.81 -7.40
N VAL A 53 -1.01 -10.52 -7.53
CA VAL A 53 -0.41 -9.91 -8.71
C VAL A 53 0.95 -9.32 -8.32
N ARG A 54 2.03 -9.98 -8.77
CA ARG A 54 3.42 -9.56 -8.49
C ARG A 54 3.96 -8.57 -9.51
N ASN A 55 3.67 -8.83 -10.79
CA ASN A 55 4.09 -7.96 -11.87
C ASN A 55 2.94 -7.00 -12.22
N LEU A 56 3.13 -5.73 -11.88
CA LEU A 56 2.16 -4.67 -12.16
C LEU A 56 2.44 -3.95 -13.50
N SER A 57 3.19 -4.59 -14.40
CA SER A 57 3.40 -4.07 -15.75
C SER A 57 2.16 -4.34 -16.60
N VAL A 58 1.68 -3.28 -17.25
CA VAL A 58 0.54 -3.30 -18.18
C VAL A 58 0.70 -4.45 -19.18
N GLY A 59 -0.34 -5.28 -19.33
CA GLY A 59 -0.38 -6.41 -20.26
C GLY A 59 0.42 -7.65 -19.85
N HIS A 60 1.21 -7.59 -18.78
CA HIS A 60 1.99 -8.72 -18.27
C HIS A 60 1.57 -9.18 -16.88
N ALA A 61 0.62 -8.48 -16.27
CA ALA A 61 0.05 -8.87 -14.99
C ALA A 61 -0.72 -10.19 -15.10
N LYS A 62 -0.58 -11.03 -14.08
CA LYS A 62 -1.26 -12.32 -13.98
C LYS A 62 -1.73 -12.52 -12.55
N LEU A 63 -2.95 -13.01 -12.41
CA LEU A 63 -3.46 -13.52 -11.14
C LEU A 63 -2.81 -14.89 -10.89
N ILE A 64 -1.88 -14.95 -9.95
CA ILE A 64 -1.18 -16.18 -9.64
C ILE A 64 -2.01 -16.96 -8.62
N LYS A 65 -2.37 -18.20 -8.98
CA LYS A 65 -2.96 -19.17 -8.06
C LYS A 65 -1.82 -19.87 -7.31
N GLU A 66 -1.26 -19.19 -6.32
CA GLU A 66 -0.27 -19.78 -5.41
C GLU A 66 -0.95 -20.39 -4.19
N ASP A 67 -0.23 -21.30 -3.53
CA ASP A 67 -0.58 -21.75 -2.19
C ASP A 67 -0.64 -20.53 -1.25
N ILE A 68 -1.81 -20.32 -0.65
CA ILE A 68 -2.06 -19.18 0.22
C ILE A 68 -1.09 -19.15 1.40
N GLN A 69 -0.60 -20.29 1.87
CA GLN A 69 0.40 -20.35 2.94
C GLN A 69 1.74 -19.76 2.49
N LYS A 70 2.17 -20.01 1.25
CA LYS A 70 3.41 -19.45 0.70
C LYS A 70 3.31 -17.95 0.52
N VAL A 71 2.18 -17.48 -0.02
CA VAL A 71 1.88 -16.06 -0.14
C VAL A 71 1.88 -15.39 1.22
N GLN A 72 1.18 -15.96 2.20
CA GLN A 72 1.13 -15.46 3.58
C GLN A 72 2.52 -15.39 4.20
N GLN A 73 3.36 -16.40 4.00
CA GLN A 73 4.74 -16.39 4.48
C GLN A 73 5.56 -15.24 3.87
N GLU A 74 5.42 -15.00 2.56
CA GLU A 74 6.14 -13.93 1.88
C GLU A 74 5.70 -12.53 2.31
N ILE A 75 4.39 -12.32 2.42
CA ILE A 75 3.85 -11.00 2.79
C ILE A 75 3.84 -10.76 4.31
N ARG A 76 4.20 -11.75 5.14
CA ARG A 76 4.23 -11.65 6.62
C ARG A 76 5.09 -10.48 7.12
N GLY A 77 6.09 -10.07 6.34
CA GLY A 77 6.97 -8.94 6.63
C GLY A 77 6.58 -7.63 5.96
N MET A 78 5.52 -7.61 5.15
CA MET A 78 5.11 -6.45 4.36
C MET A 78 4.09 -5.58 5.11
N ILE A 79 4.13 -4.29 4.83
CA ILE A 79 3.08 -3.36 5.29
C ILE A 79 1.91 -3.43 4.30
N ARG A 80 0.69 -3.43 4.83
CA ARG A 80 -0.53 -3.65 4.05
C ARG A 80 -1.33 -2.35 3.99
N TRP A 81 -1.55 -1.83 2.78
CA TRP A 81 -2.51 -0.77 2.54
C TRP A 81 -3.76 -1.32 1.88
N TYR A 82 -4.91 -0.99 2.46
CA TYR A 82 -6.21 -1.36 1.95
C TYR A 82 -6.77 -0.19 1.15
N ASP A 83 -7.15 -0.46 -0.09
CA ASP A 83 -7.95 0.47 -0.88
C ASP A 83 -9.32 -0.18 -1.08
N ASN A 84 -10.28 0.37 -0.35
CA ASN A 84 -11.66 -0.12 -0.30
C ASN A 84 -12.58 0.65 -1.27
N ASP A 85 -12.03 1.52 -2.13
CA ASP A 85 -12.84 2.16 -3.18
C ASP A 85 -12.99 1.19 -4.36
N PRO A 86 -14.20 0.67 -4.62
CA PRO A 86 -14.41 -0.30 -5.69
C PRO A 86 -14.12 0.29 -7.08
N ARG A 87 -14.14 1.61 -7.24
CA ARG A 87 -13.77 2.29 -8.49
C ARG A 87 -12.27 2.21 -8.74
N ASN A 88 -11.47 2.41 -7.70
CA ASN A 88 -10.01 2.29 -7.77
C ASN A 88 -9.60 0.84 -8.09
N ALA A 89 -10.18 -0.12 -7.37
CA ALA A 89 -9.91 -1.54 -7.58
C ALA A 89 -10.28 -1.99 -9.00
N ALA A 90 -11.46 -1.63 -9.51
CA ALA A 90 -11.85 -1.91 -10.89
C ALA A 90 -10.92 -1.23 -11.91
N GLY A 91 -10.54 0.02 -11.66
CA GLY A 91 -9.64 0.79 -12.52
C GLY A 91 -8.25 0.15 -12.64
N ILE A 92 -7.67 -0.27 -11.53
CA ILE A 92 -6.38 -0.99 -11.51
C ILE A 92 -6.48 -2.31 -12.29
N LEU A 93 -7.52 -3.11 -12.06
CA LEU A 93 -7.70 -4.37 -12.80
C LEU A 93 -7.78 -4.12 -14.31
N SER A 94 -8.52 -3.10 -14.72
CA SER A 94 -8.63 -2.69 -16.12
C SER A 94 -7.27 -2.31 -16.72
N VAL A 95 -6.47 -1.48 -16.02
CA VAL A 95 -5.13 -1.07 -16.48
C VAL A 95 -4.18 -2.26 -16.58
N LEU A 96 -4.29 -3.20 -15.64
CA LEU A 96 -3.47 -4.42 -15.63
C LEU A 96 -3.92 -5.44 -16.69
N GLY A 97 -5.07 -5.26 -17.32
CA GLY A 97 -5.65 -6.21 -18.26
C GLY A 97 -6.17 -7.48 -17.57
N LEU A 98 -6.56 -7.36 -16.29
CA LEU A 98 -7.08 -8.46 -15.49
C LEU A 98 -8.63 -8.45 -15.52
N PRO A 99 -9.27 -9.63 -15.53
CA PRO A 99 -10.72 -9.70 -15.47
C PRO A 99 -11.23 -9.21 -14.11
N LEU A 100 -12.44 -8.67 -14.09
CA LEU A 100 -13.13 -8.40 -12.83
C LEU A 100 -13.46 -9.72 -12.13
N PRO A 101 -13.21 -9.82 -10.81
CA PRO A 101 -13.54 -11.01 -10.03
C PRO A 101 -15.06 -11.16 -9.85
N ASN A 102 -15.50 -12.38 -9.57
CA ASN A 102 -16.91 -12.68 -9.30
C ASN A 102 -17.25 -12.45 -7.82
N ILE A 103 -17.24 -11.18 -7.42
CA ILE A 103 -17.63 -10.71 -6.09
C ILE A 103 -18.56 -9.50 -6.23
N ALA A 104 -19.32 -9.16 -5.18
CA ALA A 104 -20.18 -8.00 -5.20
C ALA A 104 -19.37 -6.71 -5.44
N ARG A 105 -19.89 -5.80 -6.27
CA ARG A 105 -19.14 -4.63 -6.74
C ARG A 105 -18.71 -3.72 -5.61
N GLU A 106 -19.58 -3.51 -4.63
CA GLU A 106 -19.34 -2.71 -3.42
C GLU A 106 -18.33 -3.35 -2.46
N LYS A 107 -18.07 -4.65 -2.62
CA LYS A 107 -17.06 -5.41 -1.88
C LYS A 107 -15.73 -5.49 -2.62
N LEU A 108 -15.65 -4.97 -3.85
CA LEU A 108 -14.41 -4.97 -4.62
C LEU A 108 -13.40 -4.01 -3.97
N HIS A 109 -12.24 -4.54 -3.65
CA HIS A 109 -11.13 -3.83 -3.02
C HIS A 109 -9.82 -4.48 -3.44
N PHE A 110 -8.69 -3.93 -3.00
CA PHE A 110 -7.42 -4.65 -3.04
C PHE A 110 -6.55 -4.33 -1.83
N VAL A 111 -5.57 -5.20 -1.58
CA VAL A 111 -4.54 -4.97 -0.58
C VAL A 111 -3.20 -4.81 -1.28
N ALA A 112 -2.59 -3.64 -1.15
CA ALA A 112 -1.21 -3.42 -1.56
C ALA A 112 -0.26 -3.86 -0.44
N CYS A 113 0.48 -4.93 -0.70
CA CYS A 113 1.53 -5.42 0.17
C CYS A 113 2.85 -4.77 -0.25
N MET A 114 3.37 -3.88 0.59
CA MET A 114 4.58 -3.11 0.30
C MET A 114 5.80 -3.70 1.00
N PRO A 115 6.98 -3.67 0.35
CA PRO A 115 8.17 -4.32 0.87
C PRO A 115 8.71 -3.63 2.13
N ALA A 116 9.40 -4.40 2.98
CA ALA A 116 10.04 -3.89 4.20
C ALA A 116 11.05 -2.74 3.91
N ALA A 117 11.67 -2.75 2.73
CA ALA A 117 12.54 -1.65 2.31
C ALA A 117 11.80 -0.31 2.19
N LEU A 118 10.53 -0.33 1.74
CA LEU A 118 9.69 0.87 1.71
C LEU A 118 9.33 1.31 3.13
N GLU A 119 8.97 0.37 4.02
CA GLU A 119 8.68 0.67 5.42
C GLU A 119 9.84 1.40 6.11
N GLN A 120 11.07 0.91 5.91
CA GLN A 120 12.29 1.53 6.44
C GLN A 120 12.50 2.93 5.87
N LYS A 121 12.24 3.11 4.56
CA LYS A 121 12.33 4.43 3.90
C LYS A 121 11.33 5.41 4.49
N LEU A 122 10.07 5.01 4.67
CA LEU A 122 9.02 5.86 5.24
C LEU A 122 9.34 6.24 6.70
N SER A 123 9.82 5.30 7.50
CA SER A 123 10.27 5.57 8.87
C SER A 123 11.40 6.59 8.91
N ARG A 124 12.39 6.46 8.04
CA ARG A 124 13.48 7.43 7.95
C ARG A 124 12.96 8.81 7.55
N LEU A 125 12.09 8.89 6.54
CA LEU A 125 11.52 10.16 6.09
C LEU A 125 10.70 10.86 7.20
N GLU A 126 9.91 10.10 7.96
CA GLU A 126 9.15 10.62 9.11
C GLU A 126 10.08 11.17 10.20
N LEU A 127 11.10 10.41 10.59
CA LEU A 127 12.04 10.81 11.64
C LEU A 127 12.91 12.00 11.21
N ASP A 128 13.37 12.01 9.96
CA ASP A 128 14.13 13.13 9.38
C ASP A 128 13.25 14.41 9.35
N TYR A 129 11.97 14.28 9.00
CA TYR A 129 11.01 15.40 9.04
C TYR A 129 10.77 15.88 10.48
N LEU A 130 10.55 14.96 11.42
CA LEU A 130 10.37 15.29 12.84
C LEU A 130 11.58 16.07 13.38
N ALA A 131 12.79 15.55 13.19
CA ALA A 131 14.01 16.17 13.70
C ALA A 131 14.24 17.58 13.12
N LYS A 132 13.87 17.78 11.86
CA LYS A 132 14.01 19.07 11.18
C LYS A 132 12.98 20.11 11.63
N HIS A 133 11.73 19.70 11.85
CA HIS A 133 10.61 20.61 12.06
C HIS A 133 10.19 20.76 13.53
N TYR A 134 10.53 19.78 14.37
CA TYR A 134 10.11 19.70 15.78
C TYR A 134 11.27 19.24 16.67
N PRO A 135 12.33 20.06 16.82
CA PRO A 135 13.49 19.68 17.62
C PRO A 135 13.11 19.37 19.08
N GLY A 136 13.70 18.30 19.63
CA GLY A 136 13.43 17.83 20.99
C GLY A 136 12.18 16.95 21.13
N ARG A 137 11.41 16.75 20.06
CA ARG A 137 10.32 15.75 20.03
C ARG A 137 10.85 14.38 19.67
N SER A 138 10.12 13.36 20.10
CA SER A 138 10.41 11.94 19.90
C SER A 138 9.39 11.29 18.99
N GLU A 139 9.68 10.07 18.53
CA GLU A 139 8.75 9.30 17.71
C GLU A 139 7.40 9.05 18.41
N ASP A 140 7.39 8.92 19.74
CA ASP A 140 6.17 8.68 20.51
C ASP A 140 5.25 9.92 20.60
N ASP A 141 5.77 11.10 20.25
CA ASP A 141 4.98 12.33 20.16
C ASP A 141 4.20 12.44 18.84
N ILE A 142 4.47 11.57 17.86
CA ILE A 142 3.82 11.61 16.55
C ILE A 142 2.41 11.00 16.64
N GLU A 143 1.40 11.81 16.33
CA GLU A 143 0.02 11.38 16.21
C GLU A 143 -0.27 10.79 14.82
N ALA A 144 0.16 11.48 13.75
CA ALA A 144 -0.12 11.09 12.37
C ALA A 144 0.97 11.58 11.42
N THR A 145 1.24 10.82 10.36
CA THR A 145 2.11 11.25 9.26
C THR A 145 1.44 10.94 7.93
N LYS A 146 1.35 11.96 7.07
CA LYS A 146 0.85 11.81 5.70
C LYS A 146 2.02 11.88 4.74
N PHE A 147 2.09 10.87 3.88
CA PHE A 147 3.00 10.82 2.75
C PHE A 147 2.23 11.15 1.47
N ARG A 148 2.92 11.74 0.50
CA ARG A 148 2.48 11.82 -0.89
C ARG A 148 3.48 11.09 -1.77
N ILE A 149 3.01 10.44 -2.83
CA ILE A 149 3.91 9.92 -3.86
C ILE A 149 4.18 10.99 -4.90
N LYS A 150 5.46 11.31 -5.10
CA LYS A 150 5.92 12.20 -6.18
C LYS A 150 6.62 11.42 -7.28
N VAL A 151 6.52 11.95 -8.49
CA VAL A 151 7.34 11.51 -9.62
C VAL A 151 8.62 12.35 -9.68
N LEU A 152 9.77 11.68 -9.78
CA LEU A 152 11.07 12.32 -9.97
C LEU A 152 11.33 12.58 -11.46
N ARG A 153 12.32 13.43 -11.77
CA ARG A 153 12.71 13.75 -13.16
C ARG A 153 13.09 12.52 -14.00
N ASN A 154 13.49 11.42 -13.36
CA ASN A 154 13.81 10.18 -14.04
C ASN A 154 12.64 9.19 -14.13
N GLY A 155 11.41 9.65 -13.87
CA GLY A 155 10.19 8.83 -13.92
C GLY A 155 10.03 7.85 -12.75
N ARG A 156 10.90 7.88 -11.74
CA ARG A 156 10.75 7.06 -10.54
C ARG A 156 9.77 7.70 -9.57
N TYR A 157 9.06 6.86 -8.83
CA TYR A 157 8.16 7.29 -7.77
C TYR A 157 8.83 7.23 -6.41
N GLU A 158 8.66 8.27 -5.60
CA GLU A 158 9.17 8.30 -4.22
C GLU A 158 8.14 8.90 -3.27
N PRO A 159 8.03 8.36 -2.04
CA PRO A 159 7.25 9.01 -1.00
C PRO A 159 7.96 10.25 -0.48
N GLU A 160 7.18 11.23 -0.05
CA GLU A 160 7.63 12.38 0.72
C GLU A 160 6.63 12.70 1.82
N VAL A 161 7.11 13.18 2.97
CA VAL A 161 6.24 13.67 4.04
C VAL A 161 5.64 15.00 3.62
N VAL A 162 4.31 15.09 3.61
CA VAL A 162 3.59 16.34 3.35
C VAL A 162 3.00 16.95 4.61
N GLU A 163 2.73 16.13 5.62
CA GLU A 163 2.16 16.57 6.90
C GLU A 163 2.59 15.61 8.01
N LEU A 164 3.00 16.17 9.15
CA LEU A 164 3.24 15.45 10.39
C LEU A 164 2.48 16.17 11.51
N LYS A 165 1.66 15.44 12.25
CA LYS A 165 0.87 15.94 13.38
C LYS A 165 1.43 15.35 14.68
N LEU A 166 1.64 16.22 15.67
CA LEU A 166 2.05 15.86 17.01
C LEU A 166 0.84 15.78 17.95
N ARG A 167 0.98 14.98 19.00
CA ARG A 167 0.06 14.92 20.14
C ARG A 167 0.18 16.15 21.04
#